data_AF-A0A9D0TI22-F1
#
_entry.id   AF-A0A9D0TI22-F1
#
_cell.length_a   1.000
_cell.length_b   1.000
_cell.length_c   1.000
_cell.angle_alpha   90.00
_cell.angle_beta   90.00
_cell.angle_gamma   90.00
#
_symmetry.space_group_name_H-M   'P 1'
#
loop_
_entity.id
_entity.type
_entity.pdbx_description
1 polymer ?
#
loop_
_entity_poly.entity_id
_entity_poly.type
_entity_poly.pdbx_seq_one_letter_code
_entity_poly.pdbx_strand_id
1 'polypeptide(L)'
;MRIKLFSFLLFLFGLLASSLSLACDERRSRDVVDALLNRDIPRAEHLVTVWQTEKPSSLRVVLYQAIVQVAIADYSPQKTSEKYDASLNQLKTVIHYAESGQLIEADQAQRQLILATAKALVARLLMEQHHWIGAYRYGHGARQILTQLIQKH
;
A
#
# COMPACT_ATOMS: atom_id res chain seq x y z
N MET A 1 4.09 -1.44 -21.13
CA MET A 1 3.52 -0.20 -20.58
C MET A 1 3.92 -0.12 -19.10
N ARG A 2 4.98 0.63 -18.75
CA ARG A 2 5.44 0.75 -17.35
C ARG A 2 4.55 1.76 -16.65
N ILE A 3 3.57 1.33 -15.86
CA ILE A 3 2.97 2.23 -14.86
C ILE A 3 4.11 2.58 -13.91
N LYS A 4 4.64 3.80 -14.00
CA LYS A 4 5.72 4.26 -13.12
C LYS A 4 5.18 4.23 -11.68
N LEU A 5 5.97 3.75 -10.72
CA LEU A 5 5.67 3.78 -9.28
C LEU A 5 5.05 5.14 -8.89
N PHE A 6 5.57 6.23 -9.44
CA PHE A 6 5.03 7.59 -9.30
C PHE A 6 3.53 7.72 -9.61
N SER A 7 3.06 7.25 -10.77
CA SER A 7 1.63 7.32 -11.17
C SER A 7 0.75 6.44 -10.30
N PHE A 8 1.30 5.32 -9.81
CA PHE A 8 0.61 4.41 -8.93
C PHE A 8 0.52 4.94 -7.48
N LEU A 9 1.58 5.57 -6.98
CA LEU A 9 1.60 6.27 -5.69
C LEU A 9 0.68 7.50 -5.69
N LEU A 10 0.59 8.23 -6.80
CA LEU A 10 -0.39 9.31 -7.00
C LEU A 10 -1.83 8.81 -6.99
N PHE A 11 -2.09 7.67 -7.62
CA PHE A 11 -3.40 7.01 -7.57
C PHE A 11 -3.74 6.52 -6.15
N LEU A 12 -2.77 5.93 -5.45
CA LEU A 12 -2.91 5.53 -4.04
C LEU A 12 -3.19 6.71 -3.12
N PHE A 13 -2.52 7.84 -3.34
CA PHE A 13 -2.78 9.07 -2.59
C PHE A 13 -4.19 9.59 -2.84
N GLY A 14 -4.62 9.67 -4.10
CA GLY A 14 -5.99 10.09 -4.44
C GLY A 14 -7.05 9.20 -3.78
N LEU A 15 -6.79 7.90 -3.72
CA LEU A 15 -7.68 6.93 -3.07
C LEU A 15 -7.67 7.06 -1.54
N LEU A 16 -6.50 7.01 -0.90
CA LEU A 16 -6.37 7.05 0.57
C LEU A 16 -6.73 8.42 1.16
N ALA A 17 -6.52 9.52 0.43
CA ALA A 17 -6.90 10.87 0.85
C ALA A 17 -8.42 11.08 0.81
N SER A 18 -9.15 10.39 -0.07
CA SER A 18 -10.60 10.57 -0.24
C SER A 18 -11.47 9.95 0.87
N SER A 19 -10.90 9.09 1.73
CA SER A 19 -11.64 8.38 2.79
C SER A 19 -11.48 8.99 4.20
N LEU A 20 -11.05 10.25 4.32
CA LEU A 20 -10.63 10.82 5.61
C LEU A 20 -11.64 11.80 6.19
N SER A 21 -12.31 11.36 7.26
CA SER A 21 -13.03 12.20 8.22
C SER A 21 -12.23 12.41 9.53
N LEU A 22 -10.91 12.19 9.54
CA LEU A 22 -10.06 12.28 10.74
C LEU A 22 -8.76 13.04 10.44
N ALA A 23 -8.79 14.35 10.69
CA ALA A 23 -7.76 15.33 10.32
C ALA A 23 -6.32 15.04 10.83
N CYS A 24 -6.17 14.26 11.92
CA CYS A 24 -4.85 13.99 12.51
C CYS A 24 -4.07 12.87 11.76
N ASP A 25 -4.76 11.81 11.34
CA ASP A 25 -4.15 10.73 10.55
C ASP A 25 -3.93 11.13 9.07
N GLU A 26 -4.63 12.17 8.61
CA GLU A 26 -4.48 12.80 7.29
C GLU A 26 -3.09 13.39 7.09
N ARG A 27 -2.62 14.17 8.07
CA ARG A 27 -1.35 14.89 7.98
C ARG A 27 -0.17 13.92 7.90
N ARG A 28 -0.17 12.87 8.73
CA ARG A 28 0.89 11.85 8.73
C ARG A 28 0.91 11.02 7.46
N SER A 29 -0.28 10.64 6.97
CA SER A 29 -0.42 9.95 5.69
C SER A 29 0.16 10.79 4.55
N ARG A 30 -0.14 12.10 4.55
CA ARG A 30 0.41 13.05 3.58
C ARG A 30 1.93 13.17 3.70
N ASP A 31 2.48 13.33 4.90
CA ASP A 31 3.93 13.47 5.10
C ASP A 31 4.71 12.23 4.60
N VAL A 32 4.20 11.02 4.84
CA VAL A 32 4.80 9.77 4.32
C VAL A 32 4.74 9.75 2.80
N VAL A 33 3.58 10.08 2.21
CA VAL A 33 3.41 10.09 0.76
C VAL A 33 4.29 11.15 0.10
N ASP A 34 4.36 12.36 0.68
CA ASP A 34 5.21 13.43 0.19
C ASP A 34 6.69 13.01 0.24
N ALA A 35 7.13 12.33 1.29
CA ALA A 35 8.48 11.78 1.36
C ALA A 35 8.73 10.73 0.24
N LEU A 36 7.77 9.81 0.02
CA LEU A 36 7.85 8.81 -1.05
C LEU A 36 7.86 9.42 -2.46
N LEU A 37 7.04 10.45 -2.70
CA LEU A 37 6.99 11.18 -3.98
C LEU A 37 8.29 11.94 -4.25
N ASN A 38 8.88 12.52 -3.21
CA ASN A 38 10.18 13.21 -3.27
C ASN A 38 11.38 12.25 -3.25
N ARG A 39 11.14 10.93 -3.21
CA ARG A 39 12.17 9.88 -3.13
C ARG A 39 13.06 9.96 -1.88
N ASP A 40 12.58 10.62 -0.83
CA ASP A 40 13.21 10.66 0.48
C ASP A 40 12.80 9.42 1.29
N ILE A 41 13.32 8.27 0.87
CA ILE A 41 12.99 6.96 1.45
C ILE A 41 13.37 6.88 2.94
N PRO A 42 14.56 7.36 3.40
CA PRO A 42 14.90 7.35 4.83
C PRO A 42 13.89 8.14 5.68
N ARG A 43 13.41 9.28 5.19
CA ARG A 43 12.37 10.05 5.89
C ARG A 43 11.03 9.30 5.91
N ALA A 44 10.60 8.73 4.80
CA ALA A 44 9.37 7.96 4.74
C ALA A 44 9.40 6.77 5.72
N GLU A 45 10.52 6.05 5.78
CA GLU A 45 10.74 4.96 6.74
C GLU A 45 10.66 5.46 8.18
N HIS A 46 11.38 6.53 8.52
CA HIS A 46 11.36 7.11 9.86
C HIS A 46 9.95 7.53 10.30
N LEU A 47 9.19 8.21 9.42
CA LEU A 47 7.81 8.64 9.71
C LEU A 47 6.90 7.45 10.00
N VAL A 48 7.01 6.37 9.22
CA VAL A 48 6.21 5.16 9.42
C VAL A 48 6.63 4.43 10.71
N THR A 49 7.93 4.35 11.02
CA THR A 49 8.41 3.75 12.27
C THR A 49 7.88 4.48 13.49
N VAL A 50 7.94 5.81 13.51
CA VAL A 50 7.36 6.62 14.60
C VAL A 50 5.86 6.34 14.70
N TRP A 51 5.13 6.35 13.58
CA TRP A 51 3.70 6.09 13.60
C TRP A 51 3.35 4.67 14.09
N GLN A 52 4.16 3.66 13.77
CA GLN A 52 3.99 2.29 14.24
C GLN A 52 4.18 2.17 15.76
N THR A 53 5.11 2.94 16.34
CA THR A 53 5.28 2.97 17.80
C THR A 53 4.06 3.54 18.51
N GLU A 54 3.38 4.51 17.89
CA GLU A 54 2.20 5.14 18.47
C GLU A 54 0.90 4.35 18.23
N LYS A 55 0.77 3.69 17.07
CA LYS A 55 -0.41 2.91 16.68
C LYS A 55 -0.01 1.53 16.15
N PRO A 56 0.48 0.62 17.01
CA PRO A 56 1.04 -0.66 16.58
C PRO A 56 0.01 -1.59 15.92
N SER A 57 -1.27 -1.40 16.22
CA SER A 57 -2.39 -2.19 15.69
C SER A 57 -3.09 -1.53 14.48
N SER A 58 -2.52 -0.46 13.91
CA SER A 58 -3.15 0.23 12.78
C SER A 58 -2.82 -0.45 11.46
N LEU A 59 -3.84 -1.01 10.81
CA LEU A 59 -3.72 -1.63 9.48
C LEU A 59 -3.15 -0.66 8.43
N ARG A 60 -3.45 0.63 8.57
CA ARG A 60 -2.94 1.68 7.69
C ARG A 60 -1.42 1.83 7.82
N VAL A 61 -0.88 1.75 9.03
CA VAL A 61 0.56 1.86 9.27
C VAL A 61 1.28 0.64 8.71
N VAL A 62 0.72 -0.57 8.90
CA VAL A 62 1.26 -1.80 8.30
C VAL A 62 1.29 -1.70 6.77
N LEU A 63 0.25 -1.12 6.16
CA LEU A 63 0.24 -0.86 4.72
C LEU A 63 1.36 0.11 4.31
N TYR A 64 1.51 1.24 4.99
CA TYR A 64 2.56 2.21 4.64
C TYR A 64 3.96 1.61 4.79
N GLN A 65 4.18 0.77 5.80
CA GLN A 65 5.44 0.06 5.96
C GLN A 65 5.75 -0.86 4.76
N ALA A 66 4.73 -1.59 4.28
CA ALA A 66 4.87 -2.39 3.06
C ALA A 66 5.15 -1.53 1.82
N ILE A 67 4.53 -0.35 1.70
CA ILE A 67 4.77 0.59 0.59
C ILE A 67 6.21 1.12 0.63
N VAL A 68 6.74 1.45 1.81
CA VAL A 68 8.13 1.88 1.97
C VAL A 68 9.09 0.78 1.50
N GLN A 69 8.84 -0.49 1.84
CA GLN A 69 9.69 -1.60 1.37
C GLN A 69 9.61 -1.81 -0.15
N VAL A 70 8.44 -1.64 -0.75
CA VAL A 70 8.29 -1.62 -2.22
C VAL A 70 9.15 -0.50 -2.83
N ALA A 71 9.13 0.69 -2.24
CA ALA A 71 9.93 1.80 -2.70
C ALA A 71 11.45 1.52 -2.55
N ILE A 72 11.88 0.93 -1.43
CA ILE A 72 13.27 0.49 -1.23
C ILE A 72 13.68 -0.51 -2.32
N ALA A 73 12.83 -1.48 -2.66
CA ALA A 73 13.09 -2.45 -3.72
C ALA A 73 13.19 -1.77 -5.11
N ASP A 74 12.30 -0.81 -5.39
CA ASP A 74 12.25 -0.08 -6.66
C ASP A 74 13.44 0.86 -6.90
N TYR A 75 13.94 1.50 -5.83
CA TYR A 75 15.05 2.46 -5.87
C TYR A 75 16.41 1.86 -5.52
N SER A 76 16.46 0.58 -5.12
CA SER A 76 17.71 -0.14 -4.92
C SER A 76 18.49 -0.22 -6.23
N PRO A 77 19.79 0.16 -6.26
CA PRO A 77 20.64 -0.01 -7.44
C PRO A 77 20.77 -1.48 -7.85
N GLN A 78 20.58 -2.39 -6.89
CA GLN A 78 20.48 -3.82 -7.11
C GLN A 78 19.00 -4.22 -7.02
N LYS A 79 18.33 -4.27 -8.17
CA LYS A 79 16.96 -4.81 -8.28
C LYS A 79 17.01 -6.33 -8.21
N THR A 80 17.18 -6.87 -7.01
CA THR A 80 17.22 -8.32 -6.79
C THR A 80 15.82 -8.88 -6.62
N SER A 81 15.59 -10.11 -7.11
CA SER A 81 14.33 -10.84 -6.89
C SER A 81 13.97 -10.89 -5.40
N GLU A 82 14.97 -11.10 -4.54
CA GLU A 82 14.82 -11.20 -3.08
C GLU A 82 14.13 -9.98 -2.44
N LYS A 83 14.48 -8.75 -2.89
CA LYS A 83 13.84 -7.53 -2.37
C LYS A 83 12.37 -7.42 -2.79
N TYR A 84 12.05 -7.88 -4.00
CA TYR A 84 10.66 -7.96 -4.46
C TYR A 84 9.88 -9.05 -3.71
N ASP A 85 10.52 -10.19 -3.40
CA ASP A 85 9.89 -11.27 -2.65
C ASP A 85 9.61 -10.87 -1.20
N ALA A 86 10.52 -10.13 -0.56
CA ALA A 86 10.30 -9.54 0.76
C ALA A 86 9.12 -8.56 0.74
N SER A 87 9.06 -7.68 -0.27
CA SER A 87 7.95 -6.72 -0.44
C SER A 87 6.61 -7.44 -0.70
N LEU A 88 6.61 -8.49 -1.51
CA LEU A 88 5.45 -9.34 -1.77
C LEU A 88 4.93 -10.00 -0.49
N ASN A 89 5.83 -10.53 0.34
CA ASN A 89 5.45 -11.18 1.60
C ASN A 89 4.81 -10.18 2.57
N GLN A 90 5.35 -8.97 2.70
CA GLN A 90 4.74 -7.94 3.54
C GLN A 90 3.36 -7.52 3.04
N LEU A 91 3.19 -7.33 1.73
CA LEU A 91 1.88 -7.00 1.17
C LEU A 91 0.86 -8.13 1.36
N LYS A 92 1.27 -9.40 1.27
CA LYS A 92 0.41 -10.54 1.60
C LYS A 92 -0.01 -10.54 3.06
N THR A 93 0.87 -10.14 3.98
CA THR A 93 0.52 -9.95 5.40
C THR A 93 -0.52 -8.84 5.57
N VAL A 94 -0.39 -7.70 4.87
CA VAL A 94 -1.42 -6.64 4.88
C VAL A 94 -2.77 -7.17 4.39
N ILE A 95 -2.77 -7.94 3.29
CA ILE A 95 -3.98 -8.58 2.75
C ILE A 95 -4.60 -9.50 3.80
N HIS A 96 -3.79 -10.36 4.43
CA HIS A 96 -4.27 -11.28 5.45
C HIS A 96 -4.92 -10.53 6.62
N TYR A 97 -4.28 -9.49 7.15
CA TYR A 97 -4.84 -8.69 8.25
C TYR A 97 -6.12 -7.94 7.87
N ALA A 98 -6.20 -7.44 6.62
CA ALA A 98 -7.39 -6.79 6.12
C ALA A 98 -8.55 -7.78 5.91
N GLU A 99 -8.29 -9.01 5.47
CA GLU A 99 -9.30 -10.05 5.28
C GLU A 99 -9.75 -10.69 6.60
N SER A 100 -8.83 -10.96 7.53
CA SER A 100 -9.13 -11.56 8.83
C SER A 100 -9.75 -10.59 9.83
N GLY A 101 -9.57 -9.29 9.60
CA GLY A 101 -10.02 -8.26 10.52
C GLY A 101 -9.28 -8.20 11.85
N GLN A 102 -8.09 -8.82 11.92
CA GLN A 102 -7.24 -8.87 13.12
C GLN A 102 -6.75 -7.49 13.59
N LEU A 103 -6.91 -6.43 12.80
CA LEU A 103 -6.53 -5.06 13.15
C LEU A 103 -7.77 -4.16 13.30
N ILE A 104 -7.85 -3.48 14.44
CA ILE A 104 -9.11 -3.05 15.08
C ILE A 104 -9.59 -1.66 14.61
N GLU A 105 -8.74 -0.83 13.99
CA GLU A 105 -9.05 0.61 13.86
C GLU A 105 -9.61 1.09 12.50
N ALA A 106 -9.65 0.25 11.47
CA ALA A 106 -10.17 0.70 10.16
C ALA A 106 -11.68 0.43 10.05
N ASP A 107 -12.46 1.47 9.73
CA ASP A 107 -13.83 1.30 9.27
C ASP A 107 -13.88 0.35 8.06
N GLN A 108 -15.04 -0.22 7.77
CA GLN A 108 -15.17 -1.22 6.72
C GLN A 108 -14.71 -0.71 5.35
N ALA A 109 -14.99 0.55 5.02
CA ALA A 109 -14.61 1.16 3.74
C ALA A 109 -13.09 1.36 3.64
N GLN A 110 -12.45 1.88 4.68
CA GLN A 110 -11.00 2.03 4.78
C GLN A 110 -10.30 0.68 4.72
N ARG A 111 -10.82 -0.35 5.39
CA ARG A 111 -10.29 -1.71 5.32
C ARG A 111 -10.35 -2.26 3.90
N GLN A 112 -11.47 -2.08 3.22
CA GLN A 112 -11.62 -2.47 1.81
C GLN A 112 -10.67 -1.69 0.90
N LEU A 113 -10.47 -0.40 1.17
CA LEU A 113 -9.54 0.43 0.41
C LEU A 113 -8.08 -0.03 0.58
N ILE A 114 -7.67 -0.33 1.82
CA ILE A 114 -6.35 -0.88 2.14
C ILE A 114 -6.17 -2.25 1.47
N LEU A 115 -7.19 -3.11 1.52
CA LEU A 115 -7.17 -4.42 0.87
C LEU A 115 -6.98 -4.29 -0.64
N ALA A 116 -7.78 -3.43 -1.30
CA ALA A 116 -7.67 -3.19 -2.74
C ALA A 116 -6.30 -2.64 -3.12
N THR A 117 -5.79 -1.70 -2.33
CA THR A 117 -4.45 -1.11 -2.46
C THR A 117 -3.35 -2.17 -2.39
N ALA A 118 -3.36 -3.02 -1.37
CA ALA A 118 -2.37 -4.07 -1.20
C ALA A 118 -2.44 -5.09 -2.36
N LYS A 119 -3.65 -5.48 -2.79
CA LYS A 119 -3.83 -6.36 -3.97
C LYS A 119 -3.29 -5.72 -5.24
N ALA A 120 -3.50 -4.43 -5.46
CA ALA A 120 -2.97 -3.73 -6.62
C ALA A 120 -1.42 -3.65 -6.63
N LEU A 121 -0.80 -3.45 -5.46
CA LEU A 121 0.65 -3.49 -5.30
C LEU A 121 1.22 -4.88 -5.58
N VAL A 122 0.62 -5.93 -5.04
CA VAL A 122 1.01 -7.32 -5.34
C VAL A 122 0.91 -7.59 -6.83
N ALA A 123 -0.19 -7.17 -7.48
CA ALA A 123 -0.36 -7.34 -8.91
C ALA A 123 0.79 -6.69 -9.71
N ARG A 124 1.15 -5.44 -9.37
CA ARG A 124 2.27 -4.74 -9.98
C ARG A 124 3.59 -5.50 -9.79
N LEU A 125 3.92 -5.91 -8.58
CA LEU A 125 5.17 -6.64 -8.31
C LEU A 125 5.24 -7.96 -9.09
N LEU A 126 4.12 -8.68 -9.19
CA LEU A 126 4.03 -9.90 -9.99
C LEU A 126 4.19 -9.64 -11.49
N MET A 127 3.77 -8.47 -12.00
CA MET A 127 4.04 -8.08 -13.40
C MET A 127 5.53 -7.84 -13.65
N GLU A 128 6.23 -7.20 -12.71
CA GLU A 128 7.69 -7.01 -12.79
C GLU A 128 8.45 -8.34 -12.78
N GLN A 129 7.91 -9.37 -12.10
CA GLN A 129 8.43 -10.74 -12.08
C GLN A 129 7.89 -11.63 -13.21
N HIS A 130 7.13 -11.11 -14.17
CA HIS A 130 6.50 -11.87 -15.26
C HIS A 130 5.51 -12.97 -14.82
N HIS A 131 5.00 -12.90 -13.60
CA HIS A 131 3.97 -13.80 -13.05
C HIS A 131 2.57 -13.34 -13.45
N TRP A 132 2.24 -13.38 -14.75
CA TRP A 132 1.05 -12.76 -15.33
C TRP A 132 -0.29 -13.26 -14.76
N ILE A 133 -0.43 -14.56 -14.54
CA ILE A 133 -1.67 -15.15 -13.99
C ILE A 133 -1.91 -14.64 -12.56
N GLY A 134 -0.85 -14.62 -11.75
CA GLY A 134 -0.92 -14.08 -10.39
C GLY A 134 -1.25 -12.60 -10.41
N ALA A 135 -0.56 -11.81 -11.24
CA ALA A 135 -0.83 -10.39 -11.41
C ALA A 135 -2.29 -10.12 -11.79
N TYR A 136 -2.83 -10.86 -12.75
CA TYR A 136 -4.23 -10.76 -13.16
C TYR A 136 -5.20 -11.02 -12.00
N ARG A 137 -5.00 -12.10 -11.23
CA ARG A 137 -5.87 -12.47 -10.10
C ARG A 137 -5.93 -11.35 -9.04
N TYR A 138 -4.77 -10.84 -8.65
CA TYR A 138 -4.70 -9.75 -7.66
C TYR A 138 -5.25 -8.44 -8.21
N GLY A 139 -4.95 -8.08 -9.45
CA GLY A 139 -5.45 -6.86 -10.10
C GLY A 139 -6.96 -6.88 -10.28
N HIS A 140 -7.53 -8.01 -10.70
CA HIS A 140 -8.97 -8.22 -10.78
C HIS A 140 -9.64 -8.10 -9.40
N GLY A 141 -9.07 -8.73 -8.37
CA GLY A 141 -9.58 -8.62 -7.00
C GLY A 141 -9.58 -7.18 -6.47
N ALA A 142 -8.49 -6.43 -6.72
CA ALA A 142 -8.43 -5.01 -6.38
C ALA A 142 -9.52 -4.20 -7.09
N ARG A 143 -9.70 -4.42 -8.40
CA ARG A 143 -10.75 -3.75 -9.20
C ARG A 143 -12.16 -4.03 -8.67
N GLN A 144 -12.45 -5.28 -8.31
CA GLN A 144 -13.78 -5.65 -7.78
C GLN A 144 -14.09 -4.88 -6.49
N ILE A 145 -13.14 -4.82 -5.56
CA ILE A 145 -13.32 -4.10 -4.29
C ILE A 145 -13.52 -2.59 -4.56
N LEU A 146 -12.69 -1.99 -5.41
CA LEU A 146 -12.84 -0.56 -5.76
C LEU A 146 -14.18 -0.27 -6.45
N THR A 147 -14.63 -1.16 -7.34
CA THR A 147 -15.94 -1.02 -8.00
C THR A 147 -17.08 -1.06 -6.98
N GLN A 148 -17.01 -1.97 -5.99
CA GLN A 148 -17.99 -2.06 -4.91
C GLN A 148 -17.99 -0.82 -4.02
N LEU A 149 -16.81 -0.25 -3.72
CA LEU A 149 -16.70 0.98 -2.95
C LEU A 149 -17.33 2.16 -3.71
N ILE A 150 -17.05 2.31 -5.00
CA ILE A 150 -17.64 3.37 -5.85
C ILE A 150 -19.15 3.21 -6.01
N GLN A 151 -19.69 1.99 -6.01
CA GLN A 151 -21.14 1.79 -6.13
C GLN A 151 -21.92 2.13 -4.85
N LYS A 152 -21.24 2.17 -3.70
CA LYS A 152 -21.83 2.44 -2.39
C LYS A 152 -21.74 3.90 -1.96
N HIS A 153 -20.97 4.72 -2.67
CA HIS A 153 -20.69 6.13 -2.37
C HIS A 153 -20.95 7.00 -3.60
#